data_AF-A0A7C4VHU2-F1
#
_entry.id   AF-A0A7C4VHU2-F1
#
_cell.length_a   1.000
_cell.length_b   1.000
_cell.length_c   1.000
_cell.angle_alpha   90.00
_cell.angle_beta   90.00
_cell.angle_gamma   90.00
#
_symmetry.space_group_name_H-M   'P 1'
#
loop_
_entity.id
_entity.type
_entity.pdbx_description
1 polymer ?
#
loop_
_entity_poly.entity_id
_entity_poly.type
_entity_poly.pdbx_seq_one_letter_code
_entity_poly.pdbx_strand_id
1 'polypeptide(L)' 'MAETELERAQRLFDEGAARIERQRALISELRADGHADLAEKAAQLLGQLLALQAEHEANLRKLRSP' A
#
# COMPACT_ATOMS: atom_id res chain seq x y z
N MET A 1 -25.06 8.43 -8.00
CA MET A 1 -25.21 7.72 -6.70
C MET A 1 -23.92 7.88 -5.94
N ALA A 2 -23.96 8.11 -4.63
CA ALA A 2 -22.75 8.21 -3.81
C ALA A 2 -22.17 6.81 -3.54
N GLU A 3 -20.84 6.72 -3.53
CA GLU A 3 -20.09 5.50 -3.15
C GLU A 3 -20.49 5.06 -1.73
N THR A 4 -20.73 3.77 -1.53
CA THR A 4 -20.95 3.19 -0.19
C THR A 4 -19.65 3.12 0.60
N GLU A 5 -19.73 3.02 1.93
CA GLU A 5 -18.54 2.88 2.77
C GLU A 5 -17.73 1.62 2.43
N LEU A 6 -18.40 0.53 2.06
CA LEU A 6 -17.75 -0.71 1.64
C LEU A 6 -17.01 -0.55 0.30
N GLU A 7 -17.64 0.08 -0.69
CA GLU A 7 -17.00 0.36 -1.98
C GLU A 7 -15.79 1.28 -1.81
N ARG A 8 -15.92 2.32 -0.97
CA ARG A 8 -14.82 3.22 -0.64
C ARG A 8 -13.66 2.49 0.04
N ALA A 9 -13.96 1.63 1.02
CA ALA A 9 -12.94 0.85 1.72
C ALA A 9 -12.23 -0.13 0.78
N GLN A 10 -12.98 -0.79 -0.11
CA GLN A 10 -12.43 -1.68 -1.13
C GLN A 10 -11.48 -0.93 -2.06
N ARG A 11 -11.92 0.23 -2.59
CA ARG A 11 -11.10 1.04 -3.48
C ARG A 11 -9.81 1.51 -2.81
N LEU A 12 -9.87 1.98 -1.56
CA LEU A 12 -8.68 2.39 -0.81
C LEU A 12 -7.71 1.22 -0.57
N PHE A 13 -8.23 0.02 -0.30
CA PHE A 13 -7.43 -1.19 -0.18
C PHE A 13 -6.72 -1.52 -1.51
N ASP A 14 -7.43 -1.48 -2.63
CA ASP A 14 -6.86 -1.79 -3.94
C ASP A 14 -5.82 -0.75 -4.38
N GLU A 15 -6.11 0.54 -4.15
CA GLU A 15 -5.16 1.64 -4.41
C GLU A 15 -3.88 1.49 -3.58
N GLY A 16 -4.01 1.12 -2.30
CA GLY A 16 -2.88 0.91 -1.41
C GLY A 16 -2.02 -0.27 -1.85
N ALA A 17 -2.64 -1.40 -2.24
CA ALA A 17 -1.93 -2.56 -2.78
C ALA A 17 -1.14 -2.19 -4.06
N ALA A 18 -1.76 -1.44 -4.99
CA ALA A 18 -1.08 -0.99 -6.20
C ALA A 18 0.09 -0.02 -5.94
N ARG A 19 0.02 0.79 -4.87
CA ARG A 19 1.14 1.65 -4.44
C ARG A 19 2.27 0.83 -3.83
N ILE A 20 1.96 -0.18 -3.02
CA ILE A 20 2.95 -1.10 -2.43
C ILE A 20 3.73 -1.82 -3.52
N GLU A 21 3.07 -2.37 -4.54
CA GLU A 21 3.75 -3.07 -5.62
C GLU A 21 4.67 -2.15 -6.43
N ARG A 22 4.21 -0.93 -6.76
CA ARG A 22 5.06 0.08 -7.41
C ARG A 22 6.26 0.47 -6.55
N GLN A 23 6.08 0.60 -5.24
CA GLN A 23 7.16 0.92 -4.32
C GLN A 23 8.20 -0.21 -4.24
N ARG A 24 7.75 -1.47 -4.26
CA ARG A 24 8.64 -2.65 -4.31
C ARG A 24 9.47 -2.68 -5.60
N ALA A 25 8.83 -2.40 -6.74
CA ALA A 25 9.52 -2.30 -8.03
C ALA A 25 10.59 -1.21 -8.01
N LEU A 26 10.26 -0.01 -7.53
CA LEU A 26 11.21 1.09 -7.39
C LEU A 26 12.41 0.73 -6.51
N ILE A 27 12.19 0.07 -5.37
CA ILE A 27 13.29 -0.38 -4.50
C ILE A 27 14.20 -1.37 -5.25
N SER A 28 13.62 -2.28 -6.03
CA SER A 28 14.38 -3.23 -6.84
C SER A 28 15.23 -2.53 -7.89
N GLU A 29 14.67 -1.55 -8.60
CA GLU A 29 15.37 -0.74 -9.60
C GLU A 29 16.51 0.07 -8.95
N LEU A 30 16.25 0.79 -7.87
CA LEU A 30 17.27 1.56 -7.14
C LEU A 30 18.43 0.68 -6.66
N ARG A 31 18.15 -0.55 -6.23
CA ARG A 31 19.20 -1.50 -5.84
C ARG A 31 20.01 -1.98 -7.04
N ALA A 32 19.35 -2.28 -8.16
CA ALA A 32 20.03 -2.71 -9.39
C ALA A 32 20.95 -1.62 -9.94
N ASP A 33 20.54 -0.36 -9.83
CA ASP A 33 21.30 0.81 -10.29
C ASP A 33 22.39 1.27 -9.31
N GLY A 34 22.56 0.58 -8.17
CA GLY A 34 23.59 0.88 -7.18
C GLY A 34 23.25 2.02 -6.22
N HIS A 35 22.00 2.48 -6.19
CA HIS A 35 21.52 3.55 -5.32
C HIS A 35 21.04 3.02 -3.95
N ALA A 36 21.95 2.40 -3.19
CA ALA A 36 21.62 1.75 -1.92
C ALA A 36 20.92 2.67 -0.90
N ASP A 37 21.43 3.90 -0.70
CA ASP A 37 20.85 4.86 0.25
C ASP A 37 19.42 5.27 -0.13
N LEU A 38 19.14 5.41 -1.42
CA LEU A 38 17.80 5.72 -1.91
C LEU A 38 16.86 4.52 -1.76
N ALA A 39 17.36 3.32 -2.05
CA ALA A 39 16.61 2.08 -1.84
C ALA A 39 16.23 1.87 -0.37
N GLU A 40 17.11 2.24 0.57
CA GLU A 40 16.82 2.16 2.01
C GLU A 40 15.74 3.17 2.43
N LYS A 41 15.84 4.43 2.00
CA LYS A 41 14.78 5.43 2.22
C LYS A 41 13.44 4.99 1.61
N ALA A 42 13.48 4.42 0.40
CA ALA A 42 12.30 3.87 -0.25
C ALA A 42 11.71 2.67 0.51
N ALA A 43 12.55 1.83 1.14
CA ALA A 43 12.09 0.73 1.98
C ALA A 43 11.44 1.20 3.29
N GLN A 44 11.92 2.30 3.88
CA GLN A 44 11.27 2.92 5.05
C GLN A 44 9.86 3.41 4.72
N LEU A 45 9.69 4.06 3.55
CA LEU A 45 8.37 4.48 3.06
C LEU A 45 7.46 3.27 2.76
N LEU A 46 8.01 2.19 2.20
CA LEU A 46 7.27 0.95 2.02
C LEU A 46 6.72 0.40 3.35
N GLY A 47 7.49 0.47 4.43
CA GLY A 47 7.04 0.08 5.76
C GLY A 47 5.79 0.86 6.23
N GLN A 48 5.75 2.17 5.97
CA GLN A 48 4.58 3.01 6.29
C GLN A 48 3.36 2.63 5.44
N LEU A 49 3.56 2.37 4.14
CA LEU A 49 2.48 1.93 3.24
C LEU A 49 1.91 0.58 3.66
N LEU A 50 2.75 -0.37 4.09
CA LEU A 50 2.33 -1.67 4.58
C LEU A 50 1.49 -1.56 5.86
N ALA A 51 1.87 -0.68 6.79
CA ALA A 51 1.09 -0.44 8.00
C ALA A 51 -0.31 0.13 7.67
N LEU A 52 -0.36 1.14 6.79
CA LEU A 52 -1.63 1.71 6.33
C LEU A 52 -2.51 0.68 5.61
N GLN A 53 -1.91 -0.18 4.77
CA GLN A 53 -2.62 -1.25 4.08
C GLN A 53 -3.24 -2.24 5.06
N ALA A 54 -2.54 -2.59 6.14
CA ALA A 54 -3.07 -3.47 7.18
C ALA A 54 -4.29 -2.84 7.89
N GLU A 55 -4.28 -1.53 8.13
CA GLU A 55 -5.45 -0.81 8.67
C GLU A 55 -6.63 -0.83 7.68
N HIS A 56 -6.37 -0.58 6.40
CA HIS A 56 -7.40 -0.66 5.36
C HIS A 56 -8.00 -2.07 5.25
N GLU A 57 -7.17 -3.11 5.31
CA GLU A 57 -7.61 -4.50 5.31
C GLU A 57 -8.49 -4.82 6.54
N ALA A 58 -8.08 -4.36 7.71
CA ALA A 58 -8.85 -4.55 8.94
C ALA A 58 -10.21 -3.85 8.88
N ASN A 59 -10.27 -2.63 8.34
CA ASN A 59 -11.52 -1.89 8.16
C ASN A 59 -12.43 -2.57 7.13
N LEU A 60 -11.87 -3.03 6.02
CA LEU A 60 -12.61 -3.77 5.00
C LEU A 60 -13.20 -5.07 5.57
N ARG A 61 -12.43 -5.80 6.40
CA ARG A 61 -12.93 -6.99 7.11
C ARG A 61 -14.09 -6.66 8.04
N LYS A 62 -14.02 -5.57 8.80
CA LYS A 62 -15.11 -5.12 9.68
C LYS A 62 -16.38 -4.79 8.90
N LEU A 63 -16.26 -4.12 7.75
CA LEU A 63 -17.42 -3.76 6.92
C LEU A 63 -18.06 -4.95 6.19
N ARG A 64 -17.29 -6.02 5.96
CA ARG A 64 -17.77 -7.26 5.32
C ARG A 64 -18.39 -8.25 6.31
N SER A 65 -18.07 -8.13 7.59
CA SER A 65 -18.66 -8.96 8.65
C SER A 65 -19.95 -8.31 9.16
N PRO A 66 -21.11 -8.98 9.08
CA PRO A 66 -22.41 -8.44 9.46
C PRO A 66 -22.55 -8.21 10.97
#